data_AF-A0A8X6W8S4-F1
#
_entry.id   AF-A0A8X6W8S4-F1
#
_cell.length_a   1.000
_cell.length_b   1.000
_cell.length_c   1.000
_cell.angle_alpha   90.00
_cell.angle_beta   90.00
_cell.angle_gamma   90.00
#
_symmetry.space_group_name_H-M   'P 1'
#
loop_
_entity.id
_entity.type
_entity.pdbx_description
1 polymer ?
#
loop_
_entity_poly.entity_id
_entity_poly.type
_entity_poly.pdbx_seq_one_letter_code
_entity_poly.pdbx_strand_id
1 'polypeptide(L)'
;MLKRYKIHHYSTKSETKCAILERAHRTLRERLYRAFTYRNSYKYYDILPELVHSYNHSIHRAHGFEPTKLTTDDEPELYKRLYHSNVDPQFSFTAGDIVRLSKARKTFRKGYLPGWTEETFRIYKRYPTIPPTYTLQDFNSNEIEGRFYNEELQKIDKSTNDYWGIEKIIRTKGKGASRKLFVKWVGFPDSQNSWIRADQITSHNELEHE
;
A
#
# COMPACT_ATOMS: atom_id res chain seq x y z
N MET A 1 1.08 19.65 23.96
CA MET A 1 1.79 18.68 24.82
C MET A 1 3.15 18.28 24.24
N LEU A 2 3.23 17.67 23.04
CA LEU A 2 4.49 17.17 22.47
C LEU A 2 5.58 18.24 22.23
N LYS A 3 5.19 19.44 21.75
CA LYS A 3 6.11 20.58 21.56
C LYS A 3 6.82 21.02 22.85
N ARG A 4 6.18 20.85 24.02
CA ARG A 4 6.75 21.20 25.34
C ARG A 4 7.93 20.30 25.70
N TYR A 5 7.90 19.04 25.29
CA TYR A 5 8.93 18.04 25.57
C TYR A 5 9.95 17.90 24.43
N LYS A 6 9.95 18.82 23.45
CA LYS A 6 10.82 18.76 22.27
C LYS A 6 10.69 17.44 21.48
N ILE A 7 9.50 16.84 21.49
CA ILE A 7 9.20 15.62 20.74
C ILE A 7 8.78 15.99 19.33
N HIS A 8 9.53 15.52 18.34
CA HIS A 8 9.21 15.68 16.92
C HIS A 8 8.12 14.67 16.52
N HIS A 9 6.90 15.16 16.34
CA HIS A 9 5.80 14.34 15.85
C HIS A 9 5.86 14.27 14.33
N TYR A 10 5.97 13.05 13.79
CA TYR A 10 5.87 12.78 12.37
C TYR A 10 4.73 11.79 12.12
N SER A 11 4.06 11.93 10.98
CA SER A 11 3.02 11.00 10.53
C SER A 11 3.35 10.55 9.14
N THR A 12 3.03 9.30 8.87
CA THR A 12 3.48 8.64 7.66
C THR A 12 2.29 7.97 6.98
N LYS A 13 2.02 8.35 5.73
CA LYS A 13 0.80 7.99 5.00
C LYS A 13 0.92 6.74 4.09
N SER A 14 1.53 5.64 4.54
CA SER A 14 1.38 4.36 3.84
C SER A 14 0.94 3.27 4.81
N GLU A 15 0.28 2.24 4.30
CA GLU A 15 -0.38 1.22 5.13
C GLU A 15 0.60 0.43 6.01
N THR A 16 1.84 0.21 5.55
CA THR A 16 2.81 -0.70 6.17
C THR A 16 3.81 -0.04 7.13
N LYS A 17 3.64 1.23 7.49
CA LYS A 17 4.70 2.00 8.18
C LYS A 17 4.92 1.66 9.65
N CYS A 18 3.99 0.93 10.26
CA CYS A 18 4.11 0.47 11.65
C CYS A 18 4.52 -1.02 11.75
N ALA A 19 5.08 -1.62 10.68
CA ALA A 19 5.39 -3.05 10.62
C ALA A 19 6.21 -3.59 11.81
N ILE A 20 7.15 -2.80 12.35
CA ILE A 20 7.94 -3.20 13.53
C ILE A 20 7.05 -3.31 14.77
N LEU A 21 6.21 -2.30 15.00
CA LEU A 21 5.24 -2.29 16.09
C LEU A 21 4.23 -3.42 15.95
N GLU A 22 3.72 -3.65 14.74
CA GLU A 22 2.78 -4.74 14.45
C GLU A 22 3.39 -6.12 14.73
N ARG A 23 4.67 -6.32 14.40
CA ARG A 23 5.41 -7.54 14.72
C ARG A 23 5.57 -7.72 16.23
N ALA A 24 5.87 -6.65 16.97
CA ALA A 24 5.94 -6.69 18.43
C ALA A 24 4.57 -7.02 19.04
N HIS A 25 3.51 -6.33 18.59
CA HIS A 25 2.13 -6.59 19.01
C HIS A 25 1.69 -8.03 18.75
N ARG A 26 2.00 -8.58 17.56
CA ARG A 26 1.70 -9.98 17.25
C ARG A 26 2.40 -10.93 18.22
N THR A 27 3.68 -10.71 18.50
CA THR A 27 4.46 -11.55 19.43
C THR A 27 3.90 -11.49 20.85
N LEU A 28 3.56 -10.29 21.34
CA LEU A 28 2.95 -10.12 22.67
C LEU A 28 1.59 -10.81 22.74
N ARG A 29 0.74 -10.64 21.71
CA ARG A 29 -0.55 -11.32 21.63
C ARG A 29 -0.39 -12.83 21.60
N GLU A 30 0.53 -13.39 20.81
CA GLU A 30 0.77 -14.83 20.78
C GLU A 30 1.14 -15.40 22.15
N ARG A 31 2.03 -14.73 22.89
CA ARG A 31 2.39 -15.13 24.26
C ARG A 31 1.20 -15.03 25.22
N LEU A 32 0.43 -13.95 25.11
CA LEU A 32 -0.73 -13.70 25.94
C LEU A 32 -1.81 -14.78 25.73
N TYR A 33 -2.12 -15.11 24.48
CA TYR A 33 -3.12 -16.14 24.17
C TYR A 33 -2.69 -17.53 24.63
N ARG A 34 -1.38 -17.86 24.60
CA ARG A 34 -0.88 -19.11 25.20
C ARG A 34 -1.14 -19.16 26.70
N ALA A 35 -0.89 -18.05 27.41
CA ALA A 35 -1.18 -17.95 28.84
C ALA A 35 -2.68 -18.04 29.13
N PHE A 36 -3.53 -17.43 28.29
CA PHE A 36 -4.98 -17.52 28.42
C PHE A 36 -5.50 -18.95 28.28
N THR A 37 -5.02 -19.67 27.26
CA THR A 37 -5.40 -21.08 27.04
C THR A 37 -4.98 -21.95 28.24
N TYR A 38 -3.79 -21.73 28.78
CA TYR A 38 -3.30 -22.49 29.94
C TYR A 38 -4.12 -22.22 31.22
N ARG A 39 -4.49 -20.95 31.46
CA ARG A 39 -5.21 -20.52 32.67
C ARG A 39 -6.73 -20.64 32.56
N ASN A 40 -7.25 -20.92 31.36
CA ASN A 40 -8.67 -20.84 31.03
C ASN A 40 -9.31 -19.50 31.49
N SER A 41 -8.59 -18.39 31.30
CA SER A 41 -9.00 -17.06 31.75
C SER A 41 -8.36 -16.00 30.87
N TYR A 42 -9.12 -14.96 30.54
CA TYR A 42 -8.66 -13.79 29.78
C TYR A 42 -8.13 -12.65 30.68
N LYS A 43 -8.05 -12.86 32.00
CA LYS A 43 -7.44 -11.88 32.91
C LYS A 43 -5.95 -11.78 32.60
N TYR A 44 -5.50 -10.59 32.23
CA TYR A 44 -4.13 -10.35 31.80
C TYR A 44 -3.30 -9.47 32.75
N TYR A 45 -3.95 -8.75 33.67
CA TYR A 45 -3.28 -7.75 34.51
C TYR A 45 -2.15 -8.35 35.36
N ASP A 46 -2.40 -9.54 35.91
CA ASP A 46 -1.48 -10.30 36.75
C ASP A 46 -0.30 -10.91 35.97
N ILE A 47 -0.50 -11.22 34.68
CA ILE A 47 0.56 -11.79 33.82
C ILE A 47 1.33 -10.76 33.02
N LEU A 48 0.81 -9.53 32.90
CA LEU A 48 1.42 -8.52 32.05
C LEU A 48 2.87 -8.21 32.47
N PRO A 49 3.23 -8.07 33.76
CA PRO A 49 4.61 -7.82 34.17
C PRO A 49 5.56 -8.96 33.76
N GLU A 50 5.16 -10.21 34.00
CA GLU A 50 5.97 -11.39 33.65
C GLU A 50 6.11 -11.53 32.13
N LEU A 51 5.05 -11.25 31.38
CA LEU A 51 5.06 -11.32 29.92
C LEU A 51 5.98 -10.25 29.31
N VAL A 52 5.95 -9.02 29.82
CA VAL A 52 6.84 -7.93 29.38
C VAL A 52 8.29 -8.25 29.74
N HIS A 53 8.54 -8.72 30.96
CA HIS A 53 9.87 -9.18 31.38
C HIS A 53 10.39 -10.28 30.45
N SER A 54 9.60 -11.34 30.22
CA SER A 54 9.95 -12.42 29.31
C SER A 54 10.22 -11.93 27.88
N TYR A 55 9.46 -10.95 27.37
CA TYR A 55 9.69 -10.38 26.04
C TYR A 55 11.01 -9.63 25.96
N ASN A 56 11.28 -8.73 26.91
CA ASN A 56 12.50 -7.93 26.93
C ASN A 56 13.76 -8.76 27.17
N HIS A 57 13.64 -9.93 27.81
CA HIS A 57 14.74 -10.88 28.03
C HIS A 57 14.84 -11.99 26.97
N SER A 58 14.02 -11.96 25.92
CA SER A 58 14.11 -12.93 24.82
C SER A 58 15.05 -12.45 23.72
N ILE A 59 15.87 -13.36 23.17
CA ILE A 59 16.68 -13.08 21.99
C ILE A 59 15.77 -13.01 20.76
N HIS A 60 15.78 -11.86 20.07
CA HIS A 60 14.99 -11.65 18.86
C HIS A 60 15.74 -12.17 17.63
N ARG A 61 15.15 -13.14 16.91
CA ARG A 61 15.76 -13.77 15.72
C ARG A 61 16.22 -12.81 14.63
N ALA A 62 15.54 -11.67 14.45
CA ALA A 62 15.83 -10.73 13.36
C ALA A 62 17.23 -10.11 13.46
N HIS A 63 17.71 -9.88 14.68
CA HIS A 63 19.00 -9.24 14.93
C HIS A 63 19.89 -10.01 15.90
N GLY A 64 19.37 -11.00 16.61
CA GLY A 64 20.10 -11.86 17.54
C GLY A 64 20.40 -11.22 18.89
N PHE A 65 19.71 -10.14 19.26
CA PHE A 65 19.90 -9.48 20.56
C PHE A 65 18.68 -9.58 21.46
N GLU A 66 18.95 -9.48 22.75
CA GLU A 66 17.98 -9.32 23.82
C GLU A 66 17.71 -7.82 24.05
N PRO A 67 16.44 -7.35 23.98
CA PRO A 67 16.12 -5.93 24.13
C PRO A 67 16.72 -5.25 25.37
N THR A 68 16.72 -5.91 26.52
CA THR A 68 17.26 -5.33 27.78
C THR A 68 18.77 -5.08 27.74
N LYS A 69 19.52 -5.79 26.89
CA LYS A 69 20.99 -5.70 26.81
C LYS A 69 21.49 -4.69 25.78
N LEU A 70 20.60 -4.10 24.98
CA LEU A 70 20.99 -3.16 23.95
C LEU A 70 21.33 -1.80 24.53
N THR A 71 22.45 -1.25 24.09
CA THR A 71 22.87 0.12 24.35
C THR A 71 22.95 0.92 23.05
N THR A 72 23.15 2.23 23.13
CA THR A 72 23.32 3.09 21.94
C THR A 72 24.53 2.68 21.10
N ASP A 73 25.56 2.09 21.73
CA ASP A 73 26.78 1.67 21.05
C ASP A 73 26.55 0.46 20.12
N ASP A 74 25.49 -0.33 20.35
CA ASP A 74 25.12 -1.48 19.54
C ASP A 74 24.33 -1.08 18.27
N GLU A 75 23.90 0.18 18.16
CA GLU A 75 23.07 0.68 17.06
C GLU A 75 23.66 0.38 15.67
N PRO A 76 24.96 0.60 15.40
CA PRO A 76 25.53 0.33 14.07
C PRO A 76 25.44 -1.14 13.67
N GLU A 77 25.71 -2.06 14.61
CA GLU A 77 25.64 -3.50 14.37
C GLU A 77 24.19 -3.97 14.22
N LEU A 78 23.28 -3.42 15.03
CA LEU A 78 21.85 -3.67 14.93
C LEU A 78 21.30 -3.22 13.57
N TYR A 79 21.65 -2.01 13.16
CA TYR A 79 21.27 -1.45 11.86
C TYR A 79 21.85 -2.28 10.72
N LYS A 80 23.09 -2.78 10.87
CA LYS A 80 23.71 -3.70 9.92
C LYS A 80 22.91 -4.98 9.75
N ARG A 81 22.56 -5.66 10.83
CA ARG A 81 21.81 -6.92 10.74
C ARG A 81 20.39 -6.75 10.20
N LEU A 82 19.73 -5.64 10.53
CA LEU A 82 18.34 -5.40 10.14
C LEU A 82 18.19 -4.89 8.71
N TYR A 83 19.09 -4.02 8.26
CA TYR A 83 18.89 -3.23 7.05
C TYR A 83 20.04 -3.31 6.05
N HIS A 84 21.22 -3.86 6.39
CA HIS A 84 22.25 -4.06 5.38
C HIS A 84 21.92 -5.28 4.53
N SER A 85 21.39 -5.00 3.35
CA SER A 85 21.34 -5.92 2.22
C SER A 85 22.41 -5.51 1.22
N ASN A 86 23.37 -6.39 0.94
CA ASN A 86 24.37 -6.21 -0.13
C ASN A 86 23.75 -6.45 -1.54
N VAL A 87 22.46 -6.16 -1.69
CA VAL A 87 21.71 -6.47 -2.90
C VAL A 87 21.45 -5.15 -3.61
N ASP A 88 21.89 -5.06 -4.86
CA ASP A 88 21.57 -3.90 -5.68
C ASP A 88 20.05 -3.81 -5.90
N PRO A 89 19.45 -2.61 -5.78
CA PRO A 89 18.02 -2.43 -5.94
C PRO A 89 17.59 -2.76 -7.39
N GLN A 90 16.90 -3.88 -7.56
CA GLN A 90 16.40 -4.31 -8.87
C GLN A 90 15.03 -3.70 -9.16
N PHE A 91 14.99 -2.72 -10.05
CA PHE A 91 13.73 -2.12 -10.48
C PHE A 91 12.99 -3.03 -11.47
N SER A 92 11.73 -3.36 -11.16
CA SER A 92 10.84 -4.08 -12.09
C SER A 92 10.16 -3.16 -13.10
N PHE A 93 10.02 -1.87 -12.78
CA PHE A 93 9.37 -0.90 -13.64
C PHE A 93 10.27 0.28 -14.00
N THR A 94 9.90 0.97 -15.09
CA THR A 94 10.55 2.16 -15.63
C THR A 94 9.67 3.39 -15.47
N ALA A 95 10.30 4.57 -15.44
CA ALA A 95 9.55 5.83 -15.39
C ALA A 95 8.72 5.96 -16.67
N GLY A 96 7.42 6.16 -16.50
CA GLY A 96 6.45 6.28 -17.57
C GLY A 96 5.63 5.03 -17.88
N ASP A 97 5.96 3.88 -17.29
CA ASP A 97 5.10 2.70 -17.33
C ASP A 97 3.73 3.01 -16.70
N ILE A 98 2.68 2.39 -17.25
CA ILE A 98 1.32 2.45 -16.69
C ILE A 98 1.12 1.25 -15.78
N VAL A 99 0.59 1.51 -14.60
CA VAL A 99 0.39 0.52 -13.55
C VAL A 99 -0.98 0.68 -12.89
N ARG A 100 -1.51 -0.42 -12.34
CA ARG A 100 -2.60 -0.42 -11.36
C ARG A 100 -2.03 -0.56 -9.96
N LEU A 101 -2.74 0.02 -8.99
CA LEU A 101 -2.47 -0.16 -7.56
C LEU A 101 -3.24 -1.33 -6.99
N SER A 102 -2.64 -2.07 -6.07
CA SER A 102 -3.33 -3.12 -5.32
C SER A 102 -4.43 -2.51 -4.43
N LYS A 103 -5.60 -3.14 -4.37
CA LYS A 103 -6.69 -2.72 -3.48
C LYS A 103 -6.35 -3.14 -2.04
N ALA A 104 -6.58 -2.23 -1.09
CA ALA A 104 -6.42 -2.51 0.33
C ALA A 104 -7.17 -3.80 0.73
N ARG A 105 -6.48 -4.72 1.39
CA ARG A 105 -7.04 -6.03 1.74
C ARG A 105 -8.08 -5.88 2.86
N LYS A 106 -9.36 -6.07 2.54
CA LYS A 106 -10.42 -6.26 3.55
C LYS A 106 -10.34 -7.68 4.13
N THR A 107 -10.59 -7.83 5.44
CA THR A 107 -10.53 -9.10 6.19
C THR A 107 -11.42 -10.21 5.59
N PHE A 108 -12.53 -9.83 4.95
CA PHE A 108 -13.43 -10.75 4.24
C PHE A 108 -13.58 -10.29 2.79
N ARG A 109 -12.64 -10.69 1.92
CA ARG A 109 -12.73 -10.42 0.48
C ARG A 109 -13.35 -11.62 -0.24
N LYS A 110 -14.32 -11.36 -1.12
CA LYS A 110 -14.82 -12.37 -2.05
C LYS A 110 -13.73 -12.64 -3.09
N GLY A 111 -13.31 -13.90 -3.23
CA GLY A 111 -12.16 -14.28 -4.07
C GLY A 111 -12.30 -13.95 -5.56
N TYR A 112 -13.54 -13.84 -6.04
CA TYR A 112 -13.83 -13.50 -7.44
C TYR A 112 -13.73 -11.99 -7.75
N LEU A 113 -13.70 -11.11 -6.74
CA LEU A 113 -13.55 -9.67 -6.98
C LEU A 113 -12.11 -9.33 -7.38
N PRO A 114 -11.86 -8.35 -8.27
CA PRO A 114 -10.51 -7.97 -8.67
C PRO A 114 -9.70 -7.38 -7.52
N GLY A 115 -8.40 -7.69 -7.51
CA GLY A 115 -7.46 -7.25 -6.47
C GLY A 115 -6.74 -5.95 -6.76
N TRP A 116 -6.96 -5.40 -7.93
CA TRP A 116 -6.33 -4.20 -8.45
C TRP A 116 -7.37 -3.11 -8.62
N THR A 117 -6.92 -1.87 -8.54
CA THR A 117 -7.72 -0.67 -8.82
C THR A 117 -8.14 -0.64 -10.29
N GLU A 118 -9.31 -0.09 -10.56
CA GLU A 118 -9.73 0.19 -11.94
C GLU A 118 -8.96 1.41 -12.48
N GLU A 119 -8.76 2.41 -11.60
CA GLU A 119 -7.88 3.54 -11.87
C GLU A 119 -6.47 3.07 -12.19
N THR A 120 -5.89 3.64 -13.24
CA THR A 120 -4.51 3.39 -13.64
C THR A 120 -3.68 4.63 -13.37
N PHE A 121 -2.37 4.44 -13.21
CA PHE A 121 -1.43 5.48 -12.84
C PHE A 121 -0.17 5.33 -13.67
N ARG A 122 0.59 6.41 -13.77
CA ARG A 122 1.90 6.41 -14.43
C ARG A 122 3.01 6.46 -13.41
N ILE A 123 4.05 5.66 -13.59
CA ILE A 123 5.24 5.77 -12.74
C ILE A 123 5.93 7.10 -13.03
N TYR A 124 6.10 7.91 -11.98
CA TYR A 124 6.73 9.22 -12.07
C TYR A 124 8.22 9.13 -11.74
N LYS A 125 8.57 8.68 -10.54
CA LYS A 125 9.97 8.54 -10.09
C LYS A 125 10.23 7.16 -9.49
N ARG A 126 11.51 6.77 -9.51
CA ARG A 126 12.03 5.54 -8.93
C ARG A 126 13.06 5.88 -7.87
N TYR A 127 13.00 5.20 -6.74
CA TYR A 127 13.92 5.38 -5.63
C TYR A 127 14.72 4.10 -5.39
N PRO A 128 16.06 4.18 -5.36
CA PRO A 128 16.94 3.02 -5.11
C PRO A 128 16.97 2.66 -3.62
N THR A 129 15.79 2.44 -3.04
CA THR A 129 15.64 1.85 -1.71
C THR A 129 15.75 0.33 -1.84
N ILE A 130 15.97 -0.37 -0.72
CA ILE A 130 15.93 -1.83 -0.70
C ILE A 130 14.79 -2.26 0.24
N PRO A 131 13.68 -2.81 -0.28
CA PRO A 131 13.35 -2.99 -1.70
C PRO A 131 13.04 -1.67 -2.45
N PRO A 132 13.10 -1.62 -3.79
CA PRO A 132 12.87 -0.42 -4.57
C PRO A 132 11.46 0.14 -4.40
N THR A 133 11.35 1.47 -4.40
CA THR A 133 10.07 2.16 -4.25
C THR A 133 9.81 3.17 -5.37
N TYR A 134 8.53 3.44 -5.62
CA TYR A 134 8.06 4.24 -6.75
C TYR A 134 7.13 5.35 -6.27
N THR A 135 7.15 6.50 -6.95
CA THR A 135 6.04 7.47 -6.87
C THR A 135 5.24 7.42 -8.16
N LEU A 136 3.94 7.67 -8.03
CA LEU A 136 2.98 7.59 -9.12
C LEU A 136 2.40 8.97 -9.40
N GLN A 137 1.91 9.16 -10.61
CA GLN A 137 1.08 10.30 -10.99
C GLN A 137 -0.19 9.82 -11.68
N ASP A 138 -1.27 10.58 -11.52
CA ASP A 138 -2.50 10.39 -12.28
C ASP A 138 -2.37 10.88 -13.74
N PHE A 139 -3.44 10.76 -14.53
CA PHE A 139 -3.46 11.26 -15.92
C PHE A 139 -3.49 12.78 -16.04
N ASN A 140 -3.89 13.47 -14.97
CA ASN A 140 -3.84 14.92 -14.87
C ASN A 140 -2.47 15.42 -14.40
N SER A 141 -1.47 14.54 -14.28
CA SER A 141 -0.11 14.83 -13.79
C SER A 141 -0.03 15.27 -12.32
N ASN A 142 -1.03 14.91 -11.50
CA ASN A 142 -0.95 15.07 -10.05
C ASN A 142 -0.19 13.90 -9.44
N GLU A 143 0.81 14.19 -8.61
CA GLU A 143 1.57 13.16 -7.88
C GLU A 143 0.70 12.54 -6.79
N ILE A 144 0.63 11.21 -6.78
CA ILE A 144 -0.06 10.45 -5.75
C ILE A 144 0.82 10.45 -4.50
N GLU A 145 0.23 10.84 -3.38
CA GLU A 145 0.94 10.93 -2.12
C GLU A 145 1.35 9.54 -1.61
N GLY A 146 2.65 9.36 -1.38
CA GLY A 146 3.21 8.13 -0.83
C GLY A 146 4.33 7.56 -1.70
N ARG A 147 4.84 6.41 -1.27
CA ARG A 147 5.77 5.59 -2.06
C ARG A 147 5.22 4.18 -2.07
N PHE A 148 5.28 3.54 -3.23
CA PHE A 148 4.71 2.23 -3.46
C PHE A 148 5.82 1.22 -3.72
N TYR A 149 5.66 0.04 -3.17
CA TYR A 149 6.53 -1.10 -3.43
C TYR A 149 6.15 -1.78 -4.75
N ASN A 150 7.05 -2.63 -5.24
CA ASN A 150 6.82 -3.41 -6.45
C ASN A 150 5.55 -4.28 -6.35
N GLU A 151 5.34 -4.90 -5.19
CA GLU A 151 4.23 -5.80 -4.90
C GLU A 151 2.86 -5.10 -4.88
N GLU A 152 2.86 -3.77 -4.76
CA GLU A 152 1.65 -2.94 -4.76
C GLU A 152 1.28 -2.47 -6.18
N LEU A 153 2.09 -2.81 -7.20
CA LEU A 153 1.96 -2.33 -8.57
C LEU A 153 1.83 -3.48 -9.57
N GLN A 154 0.94 -3.30 -10.55
CA GLN A 154 0.81 -4.19 -11.69
C GLN A 154 0.93 -3.41 -12.99
N LYS A 155 1.95 -3.70 -13.81
CA LYS A 155 2.10 -3.09 -15.14
C LYS A 155 0.98 -3.54 -16.07
N ILE A 156 0.49 -2.59 -16.86
CA ILE A 156 -0.47 -2.83 -17.94
C ILE A 156 0.23 -2.57 -19.26
N ASP A 157 0.12 -3.52 -20.19
CA ASP A 157 0.60 -3.33 -21.55
C ASP A 157 -0.45 -2.61 -22.39
N LYS A 158 -0.06 -1.49 -23.01
CA LYS A 158 -0.92 -0.71 -23.91
C LYS A 158 -1.18 -1.37 -25.27
N SER A 159 -0.52 -2.49 -25.57
CA SER A 159 -0.64 -3.16 -26.88
C SER A 159 -2.00 -3.81 -27.05
N THR A 160 -2.66 -4.13 -25.95
CA THR A 160 -4.09 -4.40 -25.92
C THR A 160 -4.78 -3.05 -26.00
N ASN A 161 -5.56 -2.87 -27.07
CA ASN A 161 -6.39 -1.70 -27.33
C ASN A 161 -7.51 -1.62 -26.28
N ASP A 162 -7.13 -1.49 -25.00
CA ASP A 162 -8.00 -1.56 -23.84
C ASP A 162 -8.79 -0.26 -23.79
N TYR A 163 -9.97 -0.35 -24.39
CA TYR A 163 -11.03 0.62 -24.23
C TYR A 163 -11.26 0.83 -22.73
N TRP A 164 -11.19 2.08 -22.31
CA TRP A 164 -11.47 2.47 -20.95
C TRP A 164 -12.97 2.30 -20.74
N GLY A 165 -13.37 1.54 -19.72
CA GLY A 165 -14.78 1.37 -19.40
C GLY A 165 -15.43 2.74 -19.16
N ILE A 166 -16.52 3.02 -19.87
CA ILE A 166 -17.35 4.20 -19.61
C ILE A 166 -18.39 3.79 -18.57
N GLU A 167 -18.33 4.41 -17.41
CA GLU A 167 -19.32 4.22 -16.33
C GLU A 167 -20.62 4.92 -16.71
N LYS A 168 -20.51 6.17 -17.16
CA LYS A 168 -21.66 7.01 -17.49
C LYS A 168 -21.34 8.05 -18.53
N ILE A 169 -22.25 8.26 -19.47
CA ILE A 169 -22.25 9.44 -20.33
C ILE A 169 -22.99 10.55 -19.59
N ILE A 170 -22.29 11.61 -19.21
CA ILE A 170 -22.83 12.72 -18.43
C ILE A 170 -23.48 13.76 -19.34
N ARG A 171 -22.84 14.10 -20.47
CA ARG A 171 -23.33 15.11 -21.42
C ARG A 171 -23.01 14.71 -22.86
N THR A 172 -23.82 15.21 -23.78
CA THR A 172 -23.59 15.07 -25.22
C THR A 172 -23.55 16.47 -25.86
N LYS A 173 -22.63 16.69 -26.80
CA LYS A 173 -22.52 17.95 -27.55
C LYS A 173 -22.31 17.67 -29.03
N GLY A 174 -22.94 18.47 -29.90
CA GLY A 174 -22.84 18.35 -31.36
C GLY A 174 -23.83 17.36 -31.96
N LYS A 175 -23.77 17.19 -33.29
CA LYS A 175 -24.62 16.29 -34.07
C LYS A 175 -23.79 15.55 -35.14
N GLY A 176 -24.24 14.36 -35.53
CA GLY A 176 -23.58 13.55 -36.57
C GLY A 176 -22.15 13.12 -36.21
N ALA A 177 -21.25 13.14 -37.18
CA ALA A 177 -19.85 12.71 -37.02
C ALA A 177 -19.02 13.57 -36.05
N SER A 178 -19.46 14.78 -35.72
CA SER A 178 -18.79 15.67 -34.76
C SER A 178 -19.29 15.51 -33.32
N ARG A 179 -20.18 14.53 -33.07
CA ARG A 179 -20.75 14.29 -31.75
C ARG A 179 -19.65 13.94 -30.75
N LYS A 180 -19.59 14.72 -29.67
CA LYS A 180 -18.71 14.49 -28.52
C LYS A 180 -19.53 14.10 -27.29
N LEU A 181 -18.95 13.25 -26.46
CA LEU A 181 -19.56 12.71 -25.25
C LEU A 181 -18.66 13.05 -24.07
N PHE A 182 -19.23 13.65 -23.04
CA PHE A 182 -18.54 13.88 -21.77
C PHE A 182 -18.77 12.67 -20.89
N VAL A 183 -17.71 11.92 -20.63
CA VAL A 183 -17.78 10.59 -20.01
C VAL A 183 -17.17 10.58 -18.63
N LYS A 184 -17.83 9.80 -17.76
CA LYS A 184 -17.29 9.30 -16.49
C LYS A 184 -16.64 7.95 -16.77
N TRP A 185 -15.35 7.84 -16.48
CA TRP A 185 -14.60 6.61 -16.64
C TRP A 185 -14.77 5.72 -15.41
N VAL A 186 -14.90 4.40 -15.63
CA VAL A 186 -15.08 3.40 -14.56
C VAL A 186 -13.92 3.48 -13.57
N GLY A 187 -14.25 3.82 -12.33
CA GLY A 187 -13.31 3.82 -11.20
C GLY A 187 -12.31 4.98 -11.17
N PHE A 188 -12.48 6.00 -12.01
CA PHE A 188 -11.70 7.25 -11.96
C PHE A 188 -12.45 8.36 -11.23
N PRO A 189 -11.77 9.33 -10.61
CA PRO A 189 -12.43 10.48 -9.98
C PRO A 189 -13.10 11.42 -11.01
N ASP A 190 -14.09 12.20 -10.58
CA ASP A 190 -14.81 13.15 -11.46
C ASP A 190 -13.90 14.21 -12.09
N SER A 191 -12.76 14.49 -11.47
CA SER A 191 -11.73 15.40 -11.98
C SER A 191 -11.06 14.89 -13.27
N GLN A 192 -11.22 13.61 -13.62
CA GLN A 192 -10.68 13.01 -14.83
C GLN A 192 -11.76 12.80 -15.91
N ASN A 193 -12.98 13.29 -15.71
CA ASN A 193 -14.03 13.25 -16.73
C ASN A 193 -13.58 14.04 -17.97
N SER A 194 -13.76 13.47 -19.16
CA SER A 194 -13.23 14.05 -20.39
C SER A 194 -14.20 13.92 -21.57
N TRP A 195 -13.97 14.74 -22.59
CA TRP A 195 -14.74 14.71 -23.84
C TRP A 195 -14.08 13.74 -24.82
N ILE A 196 -14.81 12.72 -25.23
CA ILE A 196 -14.40 11.80 -26.30
C ILE A 196 -15.29 11.98 -27.53
N ARG A 197 -14.78 11.55 -28.68
CA ARG A 197 -15.61 11.50 -29.88
C ARG A 197 -16.47 10.24 -29.85
N ALA A 198 -17.71 10.35 -30.33
CA ALA A 198 -18.65 9.24 -30.29
C ALA A 198 -18.26 8.04 -31.18
N ASP A 199 -17.37 8.24 -32.15
CA ASP A 199 -16.79 7.20 -33.01
C ASP A 199 -15.73 6.34 -32.30
N GLN A 200 -15.23 6.79 -31.14
CA GLN A 200 -14.25 6.05 -30.33
C GLN A 200 -14.90 5.04 -29.38
N ILE A 201 -16.23 5.04 -29.26
CA ILE A 201 -16.95 4.07 -28.43
C ILE A 201 -17.18 2.80 -29.24
N THR A 202 -16.48 1.74 -28.85
CA THR A 202 -16.82 0.38 -29.27
C THR A 202 -17.83 -0.17 -28.27
N SER A 203 -19.00 -0.58 -28.73
CA SER A 203 -20.05 -1.17 -27.89
C SER A 203 -19.58 -2.52 -27.34
N HIS A 204 -18.97 -2.53 -26.15
CA HIS A 204 -18.82 -3.71 -25.31
C HIS A 204 -19.05 -3.26 -23.87
N ASN A 205 -20.29 -3.29 -23.42
CA ASN A 205 -20.65 -3.08 -22.02
C ASN A 205 -21.88 -3.94 -21.71
N GLU A 206 -21.62 -5.15 -21.23
CA GLU A 206 -22.50 -5.84 -20.27
C GLU A 206 -21.60 -6.23 -19.09
N LEU A 207 -21.44 -5.32 -18.13
CA LEU A 207 -21.10 -5.70 -16.77
C LEU A 207 -21.99 -4.88 -15.85
N GLU A 208 -23.05 -5.54 -15.37
CA GLU A 208 -23.94 -5.08 -14.33
C GLU A 208 -23.11 -4.77 -13.08
N HIS A 209 -23.11 -3.50 -12.67
CA HIS A 209 -22.64 -3.10 -11.35
C HIS A 209 -23.84 -3.09 -10.40
N GLU A 210 -23.95 -4.13 -9.56
CA GLU A 210 -24.71 -4.13 -8.30
C GLU A 210 -23.82 -3.70 -7.11
#